data_AF-A0A8T1Z555-F1
#
_entry.id   AF-A0A8T1Z555-F1
#
_cell.length_a   1.000
_cell.length_b   1.000
_cell.length_c   1.000
_cell.angle_alpha   90.00
_cell.angle_beta   90.00
_cell.angle_gamma   90.00
#
_symmetry.space_group_name_H-M   'P 1'
#
loop_
_entity.id
_entity.type
_entity.pdbx_description
1 polymer ?
#
loop_
_entity_poly.entity_id
_entity_poly.type
_entity_poly.pdbx_seq_one_letter_code
_entity_poly.pdbx_strand_id
1 'polypeptide(L)'
;MAIRPRTRKRVQAVRRAADGSAFKKCEECGVMIAIALFDMHECGEKRREVKRFKYIASGNVDNISKPIGSFEDEPRSPFVFFLEEFRENYNGDLVDASRICFNVWKNMSPEDQKPFNARAMEVDLAHSRKLNEEAKTIYKADDEADSKTVGRYDKFYESYVHYEEEEDYDSSDHFGHEFWEDDTLLDY
;
A
#
# COMPACT_ATOMS: atom_id res chain seq x y z
N MET A 1 -42.43 -19.54 -17.13
CA MET A 1 -41.69 -18.35 -16.63
C MET A 1 -40.66 -17.96 -17.68
N ALA A 2 -40.68 -16.73 -18.19
CA ALA A 2 -39.76 -16.29 -19.24
C ALA A 2 -38.42 -15.85 -18.65
N ILE A 3 -37.31 -16.38 -19.16
CA ILE A 3 -35.95 -16.05 -18.73
C ILE A 3 -35.64 -14.62 -19.19
N ARG A 4 -35.38 -13.71 -18.24
CA ARG A 4 -34.98 -12.34 -18.58
C ARG A 4 -33.56 -12.35 -19.16
N PRO A 5 -33.32 -11.74 -20.34
CA PRO A 5 -31.99 -11.70 -20.93
C PRO A 5 -31.06 -10.85 -20.05
N ARG A 6 -29.92 -11.45 -19.67
CA ARG A 6 -28.89 -10.80 -18.87
C ARG A 6 -28.23 -9.70 -19.70
N THR A 7 -28.30 -8.44 -19.24
CA THR A 7 -27.61 -7.31 -19.87
C THR A 7 -26.10 -7.57 -19.88
N ARG A 8 -25.55 -7.90 -21.05
CA ARG A 8 -24.10 -8.05 -21.22
C ARG A 8 -23.45 -6.67 -21.05
N LYS A 9 -22.45 -6.54 -20.19
CA LYS A 9 -21.58 -5.36 -20.14
C LYS A 9 -21.02 -5.14 -21.54
N ARG A 10 -21.30 -3.97 -22.16
CA ARG A 10 -20.67 -3.60 -23.43
C ARG A 10 -19.20 -3.34 -23.13
N VAL A 11 -18.34 -4.27 -23.50
CA VAL A 11 -16.89 -4.04 -23.52
C VAL A 11 -16.63 -3.10 -24.69
N GLN A 12 -16.08 -1.92 -24.42
CA GLN A 12 -15.61 -1.05 -25.50
C GLN A 12 -14.52 -1.79 -26.27
N ALA A 13 -14.66 -1.87 -27.59
CA ALA A 13 -13.68 -2.53 -28.42
C ALA A 13 -12.33 -1.79 -28.31
N VAL A 14 -11.24 -2.56 -28.22
CA VAL A 14 -9.88 -2.01 -28.26
C VAL A 14 -9.69 -1.23 -29.57
N ARG A 15 -9.17 -0.01 -29.49
CA ARG A 15 -8.90 0.82 -30.68
C ARG A 15 -7.95 0.07 -31.64
N ARG A 16 -8.28 0.08 -32.94
CA ARG A 16 -7.51 -0.54 -34.04
C ARG A 16 -7.26 0.48 -35.14
N ALA A 17 -6.31 0.21 -36.02
CA ALA A 17 -6.06 1.05 -37.20
C ALA A 17 -7.10 0.72 -38.27
N ALA A 18 -7.14 1.53 -39.34
CA ALA A 18 -8.09 1.34 -40.43
C ALA A 18 -7.92 -0.02 -41.14
N ASP A 19 -6.72 -0.58 -41.11
CA ASP A 19 -6.36 -1.91 -41.60
C ASP A 19 -6.71 -3.04 -40.60
N GLY A 20 -7.24 -2.71 -39.42
CA GLY A 20 -7.52 -3.65 -38.33
C GLY A 20 -6.30 -4.00 -37.47
N SER A 21 -5.12 -3.45 -37.76
CA SER A 21 -3.89 -3.74 -37.02
C SER A 21 -3.93 -3.18 -35.60
N ALA A 22 -3.17 -3.81 -34.70
CA ALA A 22 -2.89 -3.29 -33.36
C ALA A 22 -1.86 -2.15 -33.39
N PHE A 23 -1.10 -2.04 -34.48
CA PHE A 23 0.00 -1.11 -34.66
C PHE A 23 -0.28 -0.18 -35.83
N LYS A 24 0.11 1.08 -35.69
CA LYS A 24 0.12 2.06 -36.78
C LYS A 24 1.54 2.61 -36.92
N LYS A 25 2.02 2.73 -38.16
CA LYS A 25 3.29 3.41 -38.44
C LYS A 25 3.11 4.92 -38.24
N CYS A 26 3.94 5.54 -37.41
CA CYS A 26 3.98 7.00 -37.31
C CYS A 26 4.55 7.57 -38.61
N GLU A 27 3.87 8.59 -39.15
CA GLU A 27 4.25 9.24 -40.41
C GLU A 27 5.47 10.16 -40.24
N GLU A 28 5.74 10.61 -39.01
CA GLU A 28 6.84 11.52 -38.69
C GLU A 28 8.15 10.78 -38.42
N CYS A 29 8.17 9.76 -37.56
CA CYS A 29 9.39 8.99 -37.23
C CYS A 29 9.50 7.63 -37.95
N GLY A 30 8.44 7.19 -38.63
CA GLY A 30 8.42 5.90 -39.32
C GLY A 30 8.34 4.67 -38.41
N VAL A 31 8.28 4.82 -37.09
CA VAL A 31 8.23 3.70 -36.13
C VAL A 31 6.81 3.13 -36.06
N MET A 32 6.70 1.80 -35.96
CA MET A 32 5.43 1.13 -35.68
C MET A 32 5.08 1.25 -34.19
N ILE A 33 3.95 1.87 -33.89
CA ILE A 33 3.52 2.14 -32.51
C ILE A 33 2.20 1.46 -32.25
N ALA A 34 2.05 0.87 -31.07
CA ALA A 34 0.77 0.32 -30.64
C ALA A 34 -0.27 1.44 -30.56
N ILE A 35 -1.45 1.23 -31.13
CA ILE A 35 -2.47 2.28 -31.26
C ILE A 35 -2.97 2.76 -29.90
N ALA A 36 -2.97 1.89 -28.90
CA ALA A 36 -3.26 2.25 -27.52
C ALA A 36 -2.28 3.30 -26.94
N LEU A 37 -1.07 3.40 -27.49
CA LEU A 37 0.00 4.30 -27.05
C LEU A 37 0.31 5.40 -28.07
N PHE A 38 -0.43 5.49 -29.17
CA PHE A 38 -0.13 6.43 -30.25
C PHE A 38 -0.22 7.89 -29.78
N ASP A 39 -1.18 8.21 -28.91
CA ASP A 39 -1.34 9.55 -28.31
C ASP A 39 -0.21 9.90 -27.32
N MET A 40 0.48 8.89 -26.78
CA MET A 40 1.63 9.03 -25.88
C MET A 40 2.95 8.93 -26.62
N HIS A 41 2.93 8.69 -27.94
CA HIS A 41 4.15 8.57 -28.71
C HIS A 41 4.81 9.93 -28.90
N GLU A 42 5.97 10.09 -28.28
CA GLU A 42 6.77 11.30 -28.37
C GLU A 42 7.60 11.29 -29.66
N CYS A 43 7.09 11.99 -30.68
CA CYS A 43 7.72 12.18 -31.97
C CYS A 43 7.62 13.65 -32.41
N GLY A 44 8.66 14.15 -33.09
CA GLY A 44 8.78 15.55 -33.53
C GLY A 44 9.48 16.49 -32.55
N GLU A 45 9.91 17.66 -33.03
CA GLU A 45 10.63 18.69 -32.24
C GLU A 45 9.75 19.41 -31.19
N LYS A 46 8.43 19.26 -31.28
CA LYS A 46 7.48 19.92 -30.39
C LYS A 46 6.88 18.89 -29.43
N ARG A 47 7.56 18.72 -28.30
CA ARG A 47 6.98 18.10 -27.10
C ARG A 47 5.64 18.78 -26.84
N ARG A 48 4.52 18.09 -27.08
CA ARG A 48 3.25 18.51 -26.49
C ARG A 48 3.45 18.37 -24.98
N GLU A 49 3.49 19.50 -24.28
CA GLU A 49 3.46 19.54 -22.83
C GLU A 49 2.11 18.98 -22.37
N VAL A 50 2.00 17.66 -22.35
CA VAL A 50 1.00 16.99 -21.55
C VAL A 50 1.34 17.30 -20.10
N LYS A 51 0.35 17.77 -19.33
CA LYS A 51 0.45 17.90 -17.87
C LYS A 51 0.65 16.50 -17.28
N ARG A 52 1.86 15.96 -17.38
CA ARG A 52 2.24 14.74 -16.69
C ARG A 52 2.08 15.03 -15.22
N PHE A 53 1.40 14.14 -14.53
CA PHE A 53 1.46 14.09 -13.09
C PHE A 53 2.95 13.99 -12.75
N LYS A 54 3.51 15.03 -12.10
CA LYS A 54 4.88 15.01 -11.57
C LYS A 54 4.91 14.05 -10.39
N TYR A 55 4.75 12.76 -10.66
CA TYR A 55 5.33 11.77 -9.78
C TYR A 55 6.84 11.85 -10.01
N ILE A 56 7.59 11.95 -8.93
CA ILE A 56 9.03 12.21 -8.90
C ILE A 56 9.74 11.13 -9.73
N ALA A 57 9.98 11.40 -11.00
CA ALA A 57 10.72 10.56 -11.91
C ALA A 57 11.94 11.36 -12.37
N SER A 58 13.09 10.93 -11.88
CA SER A 58 14.44 11.25 -12.39
C SER A 58 14.77 12.75 -12.50
N GLY A 59 15.07 13.35 -11.35
CA GLY A 59 15.99 14.49 -11.24
C GLY A 59 17.18 14.08 -10.38
N ASN A 60 18.39 14.55 -10.72
CA ASN A 60 19.67 14.23 -10.09
C ASN A 60 19.60 13.99 -8.58
N VAL A 61 20.28 12.91 -8.16
CA VAL A 61 20.51 12.54 -6.75
C VAL A 61 21.60 13.45 -6.17
N ASP A 62 21.42 14.76 -6.24
CA ASP A 62 22.34 15.72 -5.62
C ASP A 62 21.50 16.63 -4.72
N ASN A 63 21.53 16.33 -3.42
CA ASN A 63 20.87 17.05 -2.33
C ASN A 63 19.36 16.81 -2.22
N ILE A 64 19.01 15.57 -1.89
CA ILE A 64 17.76 15.30 -1.17
C ILE A 64 17.98 15.82 0.26
N SER A 65 17.63 17.08 0.53
CA SER A 65 17.04 17.35 1.84
C SER A 65 15.85 16.40 1.95
N LYS A 66 15.92 15.51 2.95
CA LYS A 66 15.03 14.37 3.21
C LYS A 66 13.60 14.65 2.70
N PRO A 67 13.01 13.78 1.86
CA PRO A 67 11.69 14.03 1.33
C PRO A 67 10.70 14.19 2.49
N ILE A 68 9.88 15.23 2.40
CA ILE A 68 8.86 15.60 3.38
C ILE A 68 7.93 14.40 3.58
N GLY A 69 7.95 13.88 4.81
CA GLY A 69 7.44 12.56 5.21
C GLY A 69 8.60 11.70 5.71
N SER A 70 9.02 11.90 6.96
CA SER A 70 10.17 11.20 7.53
C SER A 70 9.88 9.70 7.66
N PHE A 71 10.26 8.94 6.63
CA PHE A 71 10.38 7.47 6.70
C PHE A 71 11.26 7.02 7.88
N GLU A 72 12.02 7.93 8.49
CA GLU A 72 12.85 7.77 9.69
C GLU A 72 12.08 7.17 10.87
N ASP A 73 10.78 7.51 10.99
CA ASP A 73 9.94 6.99 12.06
C ASP A 73 9.17 5.72 11.66
N GLU A 74 9.35 5.21 10.43
CA GLU A 74 8.67 3.99 9.97
C GLU A 74 9.47 2.75 10.41
N PRO A 75 8.80 1.71 10.96
CA PRO A 75 9.46 0.48 11.38
C PRO A 75 10.18 -0.17 10.20
N ARG A 76 11.46 -0.50 10.40
CA ARG A 76 12.33 -1.03 9.35
C ARG A 76 13.06 -2.27 9.83
N SER A 77 13.21 -3.23 8.91
CA SER A 77 13.98 -4.44 9.18
C SER A 77 15.45 -4.11 9.48
N PRO A 78 16.13 -4.86 10.38
CA PRO A 78 17.56 -4.76 10.63
C PRO A 78 18.41 -4.79 9.34
N PHE A 79 17.98 -5.58 8.36
CA PHE A 79 18.65 -5.68 7.06
C PHE A 79 18.63 -4.36 6.28
N VAL A 80 17.60 -3.52 6.45
CA VAL A 80 17.51 -2.21 5.77
C VAL A 80 18.58 -1.26 6.32
N PHE A 81 18.78 -1.23 7.64
CA PHE A 81 19.87 -0.44 8.24
C PHE A 81 21.24 -0.91 7.76
N PHE A 82 21.43 -2.23 7.65
CA PHE A 82 22.65 -2.79 7.09
C PHE A 82 22.82 -2.43 5.61
N LEU A 83 21.77 -2.50 4.81
CA LEU A 83 21.79 -2.13 3.39
C LEU A 83 22.15 -0.66 3.18
N GLU A 84 21.62 0.25 4.00
CA GLU A 84 21.92 1.68 3.94
C GLU A 84 23.41 1.91 4.21
N GLU A 85 23.94 1.34 5.30
CA GLU A 85 25.36 1.43 5.66
C GLU A 85 26.26 0.75 4.60
N PHE A 86 25.84 -0.38 4.06
CA PHE A 86 26.56 -1.08 2.99
C PHE A 86 26.63 -0.25 1.71
N ARG A 87 25.54 0.43 1.34
CA ARG A 87 25.48 1.28 0.13
C ARG A 87 26.36 2.51 0.24
N GLU A 88 26.47 3.12 1.42
CA GLU A 88 27.39 4.23 1.66
C GLU A 88 28.85 3.84 1.37
N ASN A 89 29.19 2.57 1.63
CA ASN A 89 30.54 2.04 1.47
C ASN A 89 30.76 1.30 0.14
N TYR A 90 29.74 1.13 -0.70
CA TYR A 90 29.80 0.32 -1.92
C TYR A 90 29.81 1.19 -3.18
N ASN A 91 30.93 1.17 -3.90
CA ASN A 91 31.16 1.98 -5.11
C ASN A 91 30.88 1.23 -6.44
N GLY A 92 30.30 0.03 -6.39
CA GLY A 92 30.08 -0.83 -7.57
C GLY A 92 28.70 -0.70 -8.22
N ASP A 93 28.36 -1.65 -9.09
CA ASP A 93 27.03 -1.72 -9.73
C ASP A 93 25.92 -2.06 -8.72
N LEU A 94 24.79 -1.36 -8.81
CA LEU A 94 23.65 -1.48 -7.89
C LEU A 94 23.01 -2.88 -7.90
N VAL A 95 23.00 -3.56 -9.06
CA VAL A 95 22.42 -4.90 -9.19
C VAL A 95 23.32 -5.91 -8.49
N ASP A 96 24.63 -5.84 -8.72
CA ASP A 96 25.60 -6.67 -8.01
C ASP A 96 25.69 -6.34 -6.51
N ALA A 97 25.52 -5.06 -6.12
CA ALA A 97 25.48 -4.61 -4.73
C ALA A 97 24.43 -5.38 -3.92
N SER A 98 23.24 -5.53 -4.49
CA SER A 98 22.12 -6.22 -3.84
C SER A 98 22.43 -7.70 -3.61
N ARG A 99 23.05 -8.37 -4.60
CA ARG A 99 23.47 -9.77 -4.48
C ARG A 99 24.57 -9.95 -3.44
N ILE A 100 25.56 -9.06 -3.43
CA ILE A 100 26.69 -9.11 -2.49
C ILE A 100 26.19 -8.84 -1.08
N CYS A 101 25.40 -7.79 -0.89
CA CYS A 101 24.86 -7.40 0.41
C CYS A 101 24.05 -8.54 1.05
N PHE A 102 23.19 -9.21 0.27
CA PHE A 102 22.45 -10.38 0.77
C PHE A 102 23.38 -11.50 1.24
N ASN A 103 24.43 -11.81 0.48
CA ASN A 103 25.39 -12.84 0.87
C ASN A 103 26.20 -12.45 2.11
N VAL A 104 26.56 -11.17 2.26
CA VAL A 104 27.26 -10.66 3.45
C VAL A 104 26.35 -10.77 4.67
N TRP A 105 25.11 -10.28 4.59
CA TRP A 105 24.14 -10.37 5.68
C TRP A 105 23.89 -11.81 6.13
N LYS A 106 23.70 -12.73 5.17
CA LYS A 106 23.44 -14.15 5.46
C LYS A 106 24.61 -14.82 6.18
N ASN A 107 25.84 -14.41 5.90
CA ASN A 107 27.06 -14.96 6.50
C ASN A 107 27.54 -14.15 7.71
N MET A 108 26.82 -13.10 8.10
CA MET A 108 27.15 -12.24 9.23
C MET A 108 26.81 -12.97 10.54
N SER A 109 27.69 -12.85 11.54
CA SER A 109 27.46 -13.43 12.85
C SER A 109 26.29 -12.73 13.57
N PRO A 110 25.58 -13.41 14.49
CA PRO A 110 24.52 -12.76 15.26
C PRO A 110 25.04 -11.59 16.12
N GLU A 111 26.31 -11.63 16.51
CA GLU A 111 26.99 -10.53 17.21
C GLU A 111 27.14 -9.30 16.33
N ASP A 112 27.53 -9.48 15.06
CA ASP A 112 27.68 -8.40 14.08
C ASP A 112 26.32 -7.88 13.59
N GLN A 113 25.28 -8.71 13.61
CA GLN A 113 23.90 -8.28 13.31
C GLN A 113 23.25 -7.49 14.46
N LYS A 114 23.72 -7.69 15.70
CA LYS A 114 23.21 -7.06 16.93
C LYS A 114 23.02 -5.53 16.85
N PRO A 115 23.99 -4.72 16.36
CA PRO A 115 23.79 -3.28 16.25
C PRO A 115 22.62 -2.90 15.32
N PHE A 116 22.44 -3.63 14.22
CA PHE A 116 21.33 -3.39 13.29
C PHE A 116 19.98 -3.81 13.90
N ASN A 117 19.95 -4.92 14.63
CA ASN A 117 18.78 -5.38 15.36
C ASN A 117 18.36 -4.37 16.44
N ALA A 118 19.33 -3.80 17.17
CA ALA A 118 19.07 -2.79 18.18
C ALA A 118 18.48 -1.50 17.59
N ARG A 119 19.05 -1.01 16.47
CA ARG A 119 18.50 0.16 15.74
C ARG A 119 17.08 -0.08 15.25
N ALA A 120 16.80 -1.25 14.68
CA ALA A 120 15.46 -1.62 14.23
C ALA A 120 14.45 -1.65 15.37
N MET A 121 14.80 -2.29 16.49
CA MET A 121 13.95 -2.31 17.69
C MET A 121 13.67 -0.90 18.22
N GLU A 122 14.66 -0.01 18.22
CA GLU A 122 14.48 1.36 18.68
C GLU A 122 13.44 2.13 17.83
N VAL A 123 13.55 2.01 16.50
CA VAL A 123 12.60 2.64 15.57
C VAL A 123 11.20 2.03 15.71
N ASP A 124 11.09 0.71 15.84
CA ASP A 124 9.80 0.03 16.06
C ASP A 124 9.13 0.48 17.37
N LEU A 125 9.92 0.66 18.43
CA LEU A 125 9.44 1.18 19.72
C LEU A 125 9.01 2.65 19.63
N ALA A 126 9.75 3.48 18.91
CA ALA A 126 9.37 4.87 18.68
C ALA A 126 8.07 4.98 17.88
N HIS A 127 7.93 4.20 16.80
CA HIS A 127 6.73 4.15 15.99
C HIS A 127 5.51 3.68 16.77
N SER A 128 5.64 2.58 17.53
CA SER A 128 4.55 2.05 18.35
C SER A 128 4.13 3.03 19.46
N ARG A 129 5.08 3.77 20.06
CA ARG A 129 4.75 4.84 21.01
C ARG A 129 3.91 5.93 20.36
N LYS A 130 4.30 6.39 19.17
CA LYS A 130 3.58 7.41 18.41
C LYS A 130 2.15 6.96 18.07
N LEU A 131 1.98 5.74 17.58
CA LEU A 131 0.66 5.16 17.31
C LEU A 131 -0.22 5.13 18.58
N ASN A 132 0.35 4.78 19.73
CA ASN A 132 -0.38 4.76 21.00
C ASN A 132 -0.79 6.16 21.47
N GLU A 133 0.03 7.17 21.22
CA GLU A 133 -0.29 8.58 21.53
C GLU A 133 -1.41 9.09 20.61
N GLU A 134 -1.33 8.82 19.30
CA GLU A 134 -2.37 9.15 18.33
C GLU A 134 -3.70 8.45 18.66
N ALA A 135 -3.67 7.19 19.08
CA ALA A 135 -4.86 6.50 19.55
C ALA A 135 -5.48 7.22 20.77
N LYS A 136 -4.65 7.65 21.74
CA LYS A 136 -5.11 8.38 22.93
C LYS A 136 -5.68 9.77 22.61
N THR A 137 -5.20 10.44 21.57
CA THR A 137 -5.73 11.75 21.16
C THR A 137 -7.07 11.62 20.46
N ILE A 138 -7.30 10.57 19.67
CA ILE A 138 -8.58 10.29 19.01
C ILE A 138 -9.71 10.14 20.04
N TYR A 139 -9.49 9.42 21.14
CA TYR A 139 -10.49 9.27 22.21
C TYR A 139 -10.83 10.56 22.98
N LYS A 140 -10.13 11.68 22.73
CA LYS A 140 -10.37 12.99 23.37
C LYS A 140 -10.97 14.03 22.43
N ALA A 141 -11.20 13.70 21.17
CA ALA A 141 -11.97 14.55 20.28
C ALA A 141 -13.44 14.45 20.67
N ASP A 142 -13.98 15.55 21.20
CA ASP A 142 -15.41 15.69 21.46
C ASP A 142 -16.15 15.61 20.12
N ASP A 143 -16.95 14.56 19.95
CA ASP A 143 -17.81 14.30 18.79
C ASP A 143 -19.00 15.28 18.77
N GLU A 144 -18.77 16.57 19.02
CA GLU A 144 -19.76 17.63 18.79
C GLU A 144 -19.87 17.86 17.27
N ALA A 145 -20.40 16.83 16.62
CA ALA A 145 -21.01 16.90 15.31
C ALA A 145 -22.16 17.90 15.43
N ASP A 146 -21.92 19.09 14.91
CA ASP A 146 -22.85 20.21 14.83
C ASP A 146 -24.04 19.81 13.90
N SER A 147 -24.92 18.93 14.39
CA SER A 147 -26.16 18.51 13.73
C SER A 147 -27.20 19.63 13.86
N LYS A 148 -26.90 20.78 13.25
CA LYS A 148 -27.80 21.91 13.17
C LYS A 148 -28.36 21.99 11.75
N THR A 149 -29.24 21.05 11.38
CA THR A 149 -30.40 21.19 10.45
C THR A 149 -30.86 19.83 9.90
N VAL A 150 -31.58 19.04 10.69
CA VAL A 150 -32.54 18.06 10.14
C VAL A 150 -33.90 18.28 10.80
N GLY A 151 -34.44 19.47 10.58
CA GLY A 151 -35.80 19.82 10.91
C GLY A 151 -36.71 19.61 9.70
N ARG A 152 -37.70 18.74 9.88
CA ARG A 152 -38.95 18.58 9.11
C ARG A 152 -38.89 17.72 7.84
N TYR A 153 -39.25 16.44 8.00
CA TYR A 153 -40.23 15.80 7.13
C TYR A 153 -41.28 15.07 7.96
N ASP A 154 -42.43 14.90 7.33
CA ASP A 154 -43.78 14.92 7.88
C ASP A 154 -44.16 13.71 8.74
N LYS A 155 -45.02 13.98 9.73
CA LYS A 155 -45.78 12.96 10.45
C LYS A 155 -46.89 12.45 9.53
N PHE A 156 -46.77 11.25 8.95
CA PHE A 156 -47.90 10.37 8.63
C PHE A 156 -47.42 9.00 8.10
N TYR A 157 -47.11 8.06 8.99
CA TYR A 157 -47.33 6.64 8.72
C TYR A 157 -47.50 5.91 10.05
N GLU A 158 -48.75 5.86 10.50
CA GLU A 158 -49.19 5.08 11.64
C GLU A 158 -49.02 3.57 11.39
N SER A 159 -48.59 2.89 12.45
CA SER A 159 -49.16 1.62 12.92
C SER A 159 -49.07 0.40 11.99
N TYR A 160 -48.05 -0.43 12.22
CA TYR A 160 -48.23 -1.88 12.14
C TYR A 160 -47.45 -2.59 13.25
N VAL A 161 -48.20 -2.83 14.34
CA VAL A 161 -48.19 -3.99 15.25
C VAL A 161 -46.85 -4.63 15.64
N HIS A 162 -46.51 -4.42 16.91
CA HIS A 162 -45.59 -5.19 17.74
C HIS A 162 -46.06 -6.66 17.85
N TYR A 163 -45.24 -7.60 17.41
CA TYR A 163 -45.29 -8.98 17.91
C TYR A 163 -43.93 -9.25 18.54
N GLU A 164 -43.93 -9.39 19.87
CA GLU A 164 -42.81 -9.99 20.61
C GLU A 164 -42.81 -11.48 20.32
N GLU A 165 -41.69 -11.99 19.80
CA GLU A 165 -41.34 -13.40 19.96
C GLU A 165 -39.86 -13.44 20.34
N GLU A 166 -39.67 -13.91 21.57
CA GLU A 166 -38.45 -13.99 22.36
C GLU A 166 -37.60 -15.22 21.95
N GLU A 167 -36.29 -15.03 22.11
CA GLU A 167 -35.19 -16.02 22.28
C GLU A 167 -34.78 -16.94 21.11
N ASP A 168 -33.53 -16.82 20.63
CA ASP A 168 -32.32 -17.38 21.27
C ASP A 168 -31.20 -17.48 20.21
N TYR A 169 -30.22 -16.57 20.25
CA TYR A 169 -29.04 -16.62 19.37
C TYR A 169 -27.87 -17.18 20.19
N ASP A 170 -27.70 -18.50 20.11
CA ASP A 170 -26.55 -19.24 20.62
C ASP A 170 -25.27 -18.80 19.89
N SER A 171 -24.57 -17.84 20.49
CA SER A 171 -23.27 -17.33 20.03
C SER A 171 -22.17 -17.85 20.95
N SER A 172 -21.81 -19.12 20.78
CA SER A 172 -20.66 -19.74 21.44
C SER A 172 -19.52 -19.96 20.44
N ASP A 173 -18.73 -18.90 20.20
CA ASP A 173 -17.37 -19.03 19.63
C ASP A 173 -16.37 -18.81 20.77
N HIS A 174 -16.26 -19.83 21.61
CA HIS A 174 -15.19 -19.98 22.60
C HIS A 174 -13.88 -20.34 21.86
N PHE A 175 -13.10 -19.33 21.48
CA PHE A 175 -11.71 -19.52 21.05
C PHE A 175 -10.88 -20.00 22.25
N GLY A 176 -10.74 -21.31 22.38
CA GLY A 176 -9.86 -21.95 23.34
C GLY A 176 -8.41 -21.52 23.08
N HIS A 177 -7.87 -20.76 24.02
CA HIS A 177 -6.46 -20.44 24.11
C HIS A 177 -5.75 -21.68 24.68
N GLU A 178 -5.26 -22.58 23.82
CA GLU A 178 -4.39 -23.70 24.21
C GLU A 178 -3.05 -23.14 24.73
N PHE A 179 -3.01 -23.04 26.05
CA PHE A 179 -1.83 -22.85 26.88
C PHE A 179 -1.05 -24.17 26.91
N TRP A 180 0.08 -24.22 26.20
CA TRP A 180 1.01 -25.34 26.31
C TRP A 180 1.81 -25.18 27.61
N GLU A 181 1.40 -25.89 28.65
CA GLU A 181 2.29 -26.24 29.75
C GLU A 181 3.26 -27.31 29.23
N ASP A 182 4.50 -26.91 28.92
CA ASP A 182 5.57 -27.89 28.77
C ASP A 182 6.02 -28.34 30.16
N ASP A 183 5.59 -29.54 30.49
CA ASP A 183 6.00 -30.32 31.64
C ASP A 183 7.53 -30.42 31.73
N THR A 184 8.04 -29.98 32.86
CA THR A 184 9.30 -30.46 33.40
C THR A 184 9.20 -31.98 33.60
N LEU A 185 9.91 -32.77 32.79
CA LEU A 185 10.25 -34.14 33.18
C LEU A 185 11.75 -34.40 32.98
N LEU A 186 12.32 -34.69 34.14
CA LEU A 186 13.68 -35.04 34.46
C LEU A 186 13.93 -36.49 34.01
N ASP A 187 14.91 -36.76 33.15
CA ASP A 187 15.47 -38.11 33.06
C ASP A 187 16.94 -38.10 32.61
N TYR A 188 17.74 -38.72 33.49
CA TYR A 188 19.16 -39.14 33.45
C TYR A 188 20.30 -38.11 33.40
#